data_AF-A0A965TWP0-F1
#
_entry.id   AF-A0A965TWP0-F1
#
_cell.length_a   1.000
_cell.length_b   1.000
_cell.length_c   1.000
_cell.angle_alpha   90.00
_cell.angle_beta   90.00
_cell.angle_gamma   90.00
#
_symmetry.space_group_name_H-M   'P 1'
#
loop_
_entity.id
_entity.type
_entity.pdbx_description
1 polymer ?
#
loop_
_entity_poly.entity_id
_entity_poly.type
_entity_poly.pdbx_seq_one_letter_code
_entity_poly.pdbx_strand_id
1 'polypeptide(L)'
;MSVKRPSYFTLLATFFKIGLFTFGGGYAMIPLIEREVVEKRYWISEKDLVDLIAISQSLPGVFAINLSTFIGKRQRGRLGAIASATGCALPSFLVILAIAAGLARYQNLAVVQHFFIGVRAAV
;
A
#
# COMPACT_ATOMS: atom_id res chain seq x y z
N MET A 1 4.80 -27.85 -4.12
CA MET A 1 4.31 -27.29 -2.84
C MET A 1 2.89 -26.76 -3.05
N SER A 2 1.90 -27.26 -2.31
CA SER A 2 0.50 -26.86 -2.48
C SER A 2 0.29 -25.47 -1.88
N VAL A 3 0.23 -24.44 -2.72
CA VAL A 3 -0.04 -23.06 -2.29
C VAL A 3 -1.50 -22.98 -1.85
N LYS A 4 -1.74 -23.14 -0.54
CA LYS A 4 -3.06 -22.98 0.06
C LYS A 4 -3.52 -21.54 -0.20
N ARG A 5 -4.60 -21.35 -0.96
CA ARG A 5 -5.08 -20.01 -1.35
C ARG A 5 -5.31 -19.14 -0.11
N PRO A 6 -4.62 -17.99 0.04
CA PRO A 6 -4.69 -17.18 1.26
C PRO A 6 -6.06 -16.53 1.43
N SER A 7 -6.56 -16.46 2.67
CA SER A 7 -7.84 -15.76 2.95
C SER A 7 -7.77 -14.30 2.50
N TYR A 8 -8.92 -13.71 2.15
CA TYR A 8 -9.01 -12.29 1.82
C TYR A 8 -8.51 -11.41 2.98
N PHE A 9 -8.82 -11.82 4.22
CA PHE A 9 -8.30 -11.16 5.41
C PHE A 9 -6.78 -11.26 5.52
N THR A 10 -6.19 -12.38 5.12
CA THR A 10 -4.74 -12.58 5.11
C THR A 10 -4.07 -11.67 4.09
N LEU A 11 -4.65 -11.53 2.89
CA LEU A 11 -4.18 -10.58 1.88
C LEU A 11 -4.25 -9.15 2.41
N LEU A 12 -5.41 -8.74 2.91
CA LEU A 12 -5.62 -7.40 3.46
C LEU A 12 -4.63 -7.11 4.60
N ALA A 13 -4.49 -7.99 5.58
CA ALA A 13 -3.59 -7.80 6.72
C ALA A 13 -2.11 -7.74 6.31
N THR A 14 -1.68 -8.56 5.34
CA THR A 14 -0.31 -8.52 4.84
C THR A 14 -0.02 -7.22 4.10
N PHE A 15 -0.89 -6.80 3.20
CA PHE A 15 -0.70 -5.54 2.47
C PHE A 15 -0.90 -4.31 3.35
N PHE A 16 -1.73 -4.40 4.39
CA PHE A 16 -1.84 -3.38 5.44
C PHE A 16 -0.54 -3.19 6.19
N LYS A 17 0.10 -4.30 6.60
CA LYS A 17 1.42 -4.26 7.23
C LYS A 17 2.46 -3.66 6.28
N ILE A 18 2.50 -4.08 5.01
CA ILE A 18 3.44 -3.54 4.02
C ILE A 18 3.21 -2.03 3.85
N GLY A 19 1.97 -1.59 3.69
CA GLY A 19 1.62 -0.17 3.55
C GLY A 19 2.02 0.66 4.78
N LEU A 20 1.88 0.11 5.99
CA LEU A 20 2.31 0.73 7.24
C LEU A 20 3.82 0.99 7.30
N PHE A 21 4.64 0.15 6.66
CA PHE A 21 6.10 0.22 6.74
C PHE A 21 6.76 0.67 5.43
N THR A 22 6.02 1.29 4.52
CA THR A 22 6.56 1.86 3.25
C THR A 22 7.15 3.26 3.47
N PHE A 23 7.88 3.47 4.56
CA PHE A 23 8.61 4.72 4.83
C PHE A 23 9.96 4.67 4.11
N GLY A 24 10.23 5.62 3.21
CA GLY A 24 11.44 5.63 2.37
C GLY A 24 11.19 5.53 0.86
N GLY A 25 9.93 5.67 0.42
CA GLY A 25 9.55 5.70 -0.99
C GLY A 25 9.10 4.34 -1.54
N GLY A 26 8.63 4.33 -2.79
CA GLY A 26 8.01 3.16 -3.42
C GLY A 26 8.93 1.93 -3.52
N TYR A 27 10.25 2.07 -3.37
CA TYR A 27 11.20 0.95 -3.42
C TYR A 27 11.41 0.27 -2.07
N ALA A 28 11.17 0.97 -0.95
CA ALA A 28 11.29 0.40 0.39
C ALA A 28 10.28 -0.74 0.65
N MET A 29 9.20 -0.80 -0.14
CA MET A 29 8.22 -1.88 -0.06
C MET A 29 8.71 -3.21 -0.63
N ILE A 30 9.70 -3.21 -1.52
CA ILE A 30 10.15 -4.42 -2.23
C ILE A 30 10.70 -5.46 -1.25
N PRO A 31 11.67 -5.16 -0.36
CA PRO A 31 12.17 -6.14 0.60
C PRO A 31 11.08 -6.61 1.58
N LEU A 32 10.11 -5.76 1.90
CA LEU A 32 8.95 -6.15 2.72
C LEU A 32 8.04 -7.14 1.99
N ILE A 33 7.79 -6.93 0.70
CA ILE A 33 7.03 -7.86 -0.14
C ILE A 33 7.79 -9.15 -0.33
N GLU A 34 9.07 -9.10 -0.67
CA GLU A 34 9.91 -10.28 -0.84
C GLU A 34 9.86 -11.16 0.41
N ARG A 35 10.13 -10.57 1.58
CA ARG A 35 10.03 -11.27 2.87
C ARG A 35 8.64 -11.83 3.14
N GLU A 36 7.57 -11.05 3.01
CA GLU A 36 6.23 -11.50 3.43
C GLU A 36 5.51 -12.37 2.37
N VAL A 37 5.79 -12.17 1.09
CA VAL A 37 5.08 -12.80 -0.04
C VAL A 37 5.88 -13.95 -0.64
N VAL A 38 7.19 -13.80 -0.81
CA VAL A 38 8.07 -14.82 -1.42
C VAL A 38 8.58 -15.76 -0.33
N GLU A 39 9.28 -15.25 0.69
CA GLU A 39 9.96 -16.09 1.68
C GLU A 39 9.00 -16.70 2.70
N LYS A 40 8.11 -15.90 3.30
CA LYS A 40 7.33 -16.34 4.46
C LYS A 40 6.05 -17.07 4.07
N ARG A 41 5.45 -16.69 2.95
CA ARG A 41 4.15 -17.21 2.49
C ARG A 41 4.21 -18.00 1.20
N TYR A 42 5.32 -17.94 0.46
CA TYR A 42 5.51 -18.68 -0.79
C TYR A 42 4.36 -18.49 -1.78
N TRP A 43 3.83 -17.27 -1.86
CA TRP A 43 2.70 -16.92 -2.72
C TRP A 43 3.09 -16.79 -4.18
N ILE A 44 4.28 -16.26 -4.43
CA ILE A 44 4.90 -16.11 -5.75
C ILE A 44 6.38 -16.46 -5.63
N SER A 45 7.03 -16.80 -6.74
CA SER A 45 8.49 -16.96 -6.76
C SER A 45 9.20 -15.61 -6.85
N GLU A 46 10.51 -15.59 -6.59
CA GLU A 46 11.34 -14.40 -6.76
C GLU A 46 11.31 -13.88 -8.20
N LYS A 47 11.37 -14.79 -9.19
CA LYS A 47 11.22 -14.44 -10.62
C LYS A 47 9.87 -13.78 -10.91
N ASP A 48 8.80 -14.34 -10.35
CA ASP A 48 7.47 -13.75 -10.49
C ASP A 48 7.39 -12.35 -9.88
N LEU A 49 8.08 -12.12 -8.76
CA LEU A 49 8.12 -10.79 -8.13
C LEU A 49 8.80 -9.78 -9.06
N VAL A 50 9.94 -10.15 -9.67
CA VAL A 50 10.65 -9.29 -10.64
C VAL A 50 9.75 -8.96 -11.85
N ASP A 51 9.07 -9.95 -12.40
CA ASP A 51 8.14 -9.75 -13.52
C ASP A 51 6.99 -8.81 -13.12
N LEU A 52 6.42 -9.00 -11.92
CA LEU A 52 5.36 -8.15 -11.41
C LEU A 52 5.82 -6.71 -11.14
N ILE A 53 7.06 -6.51 -10.72
CA ILE A 53 7.67 -5.18 -10.56
C ILE A 53 7.74 -4.49 -11.92
N ALA A 54 8.27 -5.18 -12.95
CA ALA A 54 8.39 -4.64 -14.30
C ALA A 54 7.02 -4.24 -14.88
N ILE A 55 6.01 -5.09 -14.71
CA ILE A 55 4.63 -4.80 -15.12
C ILE A 55 4.10 -3.58 -14.35
N SER A 56 4.29 -3.55 -13.03
CA SER A 56 3.75 -2.49 -12.17
C SER A 56 4.34 -1.11 -12.45
N GLN A 57 5.61 -1.05 -12.88
CA GLN A 57 6.26 0.20 -13.30
C GLN A 57 5.86 0.64 -14.71
N SER A 58 5.49 -0.29 -15.58
CA SER A 58 5.02 0.02 -16.94
C SER A 58 3.62 0.64 -16.96
N LEU A 59 2.86 0.49 -15.86
CA LEU A 59 1.51 1.05 -15.71
C LEU A 59 1.56 2.43 -15.05
N PRO A 60 0.74 3.39 -15.52
CA PRO A 60 0.60 4.67 -14.83
C PRO A 60 0.00 4.48 -13.43
N GLY A 61 0.37 5.35 -12.49
CA GLY A 61 -0.21 5.40 -11.15
C GLY A 61 0.76 5.03 -10.03
N VAL A 62 0.21 4.66 -8.87
CA VAL A 62 0.99 4.39 -7.66
C VAL A 62 1.56 2.98 -7.74
N PHE A 63 2.89 2.88 -7.88
CA PHE A 63 3.62 1.61 -7.94
C PHE A 63 3.17 0.60 -6.87
N ALA A 64 3.01 1.06 -5.62
CA ALA A 64 2.63 0.20 -4.51
C ALA A 64 1.24 -0.44 -4.66
N ILE A 65 0.29 0.32 -5.21
CA ILE A 65 -1.07 -0.15 -5.47
C ILE A 65 -1.06 -1.13 -6.65
N ASN A 66 -0.34 -0.82 -7.73
CA ASN A 66 -0.25 -1.71 -8.88
C ASN A 66 0.32 -3.07 -8.47
N LEU A 67 1.46 -3.08 -7.75
CA LEU A 67 2.12 -4.32 -7.34
C LEU A 67 1.25 -5.16 -6.38
N SER A 68 0.65 -4.53 -5.37
CA SER A 68 -0.27 -5.22 -4.45
C SER A 68 -1.52 -5.77 -5.16
N THR A 69 -2.06 -5.03 -6.13
CA THR A 69 -3.18 -5.45 -6.96
C THR A 69 -2.85 -6.70 -7.77
N PHE A 70 -1.69 -6.74 -8.44
CA PHE A 70 -1.30 -7.91 -9.23
C PHE A 70 -1.04 -9.15 -8.37
N ILE A 71 -0.35 -8.99 -7.24
CA ILE A 71 -0.13 -10.09 -6.30
C ILE A 71 -1.48 -10.60 -5.77
N GLY A 72 -2.39 -9.70 -5.36
CA GLY A 72 -3.74 -10.07 -4.92
C GLY A 72 -4.56 -10.77 -6.00
N LYS A 73 -4.48 -10.27 -7.24
CA LYS A 73 -5.15 -10.86 -8.42
C LYS A 73 -4.68 -12.28 -8.69
N ARG A 74 -3.38 -12.54 -8.57
CA ARG A 74 -2.80 -13.88 -8.78
C ARG A 74 -3.28 -14.88 -7.73
N GLN A 75 -3.48 -14.44 -6.48
CA GLN A 75 -3.88 -15.34 -5.39
C GLN A 75 -5.37 -15.64 -5.30
N ARG A 76 -6.23 -14.64 -5.49
CA ARG A 76 -7.68 -14.75 -5.26
C ARG A 76 -8.52 -14.06 -6.35
N GLY A 77 -7.97 -13.85 -7.54
CA GLY A 77 -8.66 -13.20 -8.66
C GLY A 77 -9.04 -11.75 -8.35
N ARG A 78 -10.11 -11.25 -8.96
CA ARG A 78 -10.52 -9.83 -8.87
C ARG A 78 -10.78 -9.37 -7.43
N LEU A 79 -11.36 -10.23 -6.59
CA LEU A 79 -11.61 -9.92 -5.18
C LEU A 79 -10.31 -9.88 -4.36
N GLY A 80 -9.34 -10.73 -4.69
CA GLY A 80 -7.99 -10.66 -4.11
C GLY A 80 -7.28 -9.36 -4.45
N ALA A 81 -7.42 -8.90 -5.70
CA ALA A 81 -6.86 -7.64 -6.16
C ALA A 81 -7.38 -6.45 -5.35
N ILE A 82 -8.70 -6.37 -5.14
CA ILE A 82 -9.34 -5.33 -4.34
C ILE A 82 -8.86 -5.42 -2.87
N ALA A 83 -8.88 -6.61 -2.27
CA ALA A 83 -8.48 -6.78 -0.87
C ALA A 83 -7.02 -6.35 -0.61
N SER A 84 -6.10 -6.70 -1.52
CA SER A 84 -4.70 -6.30 -1.42
C SER A 84 -4.48 -4.80 -1.66
N ALA A 85 -5.13 -4.24 -2.67
CA ALA A 85 -5.04 -2.81 -2.98
C ALA A 85 -5.59 -1.95 -1.83
N THR A 86 -6.77 -2.31 -1.30
CA THR A 86 -7.34 -1.66 -0.12
C THR A 86 -6.43 -1.83 1.07
N GLY A 87 -5.92 -3.04 1.34
CA GLY A 87 -4.96 -3.28 2.42
C GLY A 87 -3.76 -2.33 2.33
N CYS A 88 -3.18 -2.16 1.14
CA CYS A 88 -2.03 -1.29 0.92
C CYS A 88 -2.34 0.21 1.10
N ALA A 89 -3.51 0.69 0.65
CA ALA A 89 -3.90 2.10 0.71
C ALA A 89 -4.45 2.54 2.08
N LEU A 90 -5.10 1.62 2.80
CA LEU A 90 -5.77 1.89 4.07
C LEU A 90 -4.87 2.51 5.16
N PRO A 91 -3.62 2.08 5.41
CA PRO A 91 -2.81 2.65 6.47
C PRO A 91 -2.52 4.13 6.23
N SER A 92 -2.14 4.52 5.02
CA SER A 92 -1.92 5.92 4.65
C SER A 92 -3.20 6.75 4.80
N PHE A 93 -4.34 6.21 4.36
CA PHE A 93 -5.64 6.86 4.50
C PHE A 93 -5.99 7.12 5.98
N LEU A 94 -5.81 6.12 6.85
CA LEU A 94 -6.08 6.24 8.29
C LEU A 94 -5.18 7.27 8.96
N VAL A 95 -3.88 7.30 8.61
CA VAL A 95 -2.94 8.29 9.16
C VAL A 95 -3.34 9.71 8.75
N ILE A 96 -3.66 9.93 7.47
CA ILE A 96 -4.11 11.25 6.98
C ILE A 96 -5.41 11.66 7.68
N LEU A 97 -6.38 10.75 7.80
CA LEU A 97 -7.66 11.02 8.44
C LEU A 97 -7.48 11.36 9.93
N ALA A 98 -6.61 10.65 10.65
CA ALA A 98 -6.30 10.93 12.05
C ALA A 98 -5.68 12.32 12.23
N ILE A 99 -4.73 12.70 11.38
CA ILE A 99 -4.12 14.03 11.38
C ILE A 99 -5.16 15.10 11.06
N ALA A 100 -5.98 14.89 10.02
CA ALA A 100 -7.02 15.82 9.62
C ALA A 100 -8.07 16.05 10.72
N ALA A 101 -8.53 14.98 11.37
CA ALA A 101 -9.45 15.06 12.50
C ALA A 101 -8.85 15.82 13.69
N GLY A 102 -7.56 15.59 13.98
CA GLY A 102 -6.82 16.34 15.00
C GLY A 102 -6.71 17.84 14.67
N LEU A 103 -6.37 18.17 13.42
CA LEU A 103 -6.23 19.56 12.96
C LEU A 103 -7.56 20.29 12.86
N ALA A 104 -8.66 19.60 12.53
CA ALA A 104 -10.01 20.19 12.49
C ALA A 104 -10.41 20.81 13.84
N ARG A 105 -9.90 20.29 14.95
CA ARG A 105 -10.11 20.87 16.29
C ARG A 105 -9.45 22.23 16.47
N TYR A 106 -8.40 22.52 15.72
CA TYR A 106 -7.57 23.74 15.82
C TYR A 106 -7.68 24.66 14.60
N GLN A 107 -8.58 24.37 13.66
CA GLN A 107 -8.74 25.09 12.39
C GLN A 107 -9.06 26.58 12.52
N ASN A 108 -9.55 27.01 13.70
CA ASN A 108 -9.89 28.41 13.98
C ASN A 108 -8.69 29.24 14.45
N LEU A 109 -7.53 28.63 14.73
CA LEU A 109 -6.31 29.36 15.05
C LEU A 109 -5.74 29.99 13.78
N ALA A 110 -5.49 31.30 13.83
CA ALA A 110 -4.90 32.05 12.71
C ALA A 110 -3.61 31.38 12.20
N VAL A 111 -2.74 30.88 13.09
CA VAL A 111 -1.50 30.18 12.73
C VAL A 111 -1.77 28.96 11.82
N VAL A 112 -2.82 28.18 12.10
CA VAL A 112 -3.18 27.00 11.30
C VAL A 112 -3.69 27.42 9.91
N GLN A 113 -4.50 28.48 9.83
CA GLN A 113 -5.01 28.99 8.56
C GLN A 113 -3.90 29.53 7.66
N HIS A 114 -2.98 30.34 8.21
CA HIS A 114 -1.83 30.86 7.46
C HIS A 114 -0.90 29.73 6.99
N PHE A 115 -0.70 28.69 7.81
CA PHE A 115 0.05 27.51 7.40
C PHE A 115 -0.59 26.79 6.21
N PHE A 116 -1.90 26.53 6.25
CA PHE A 116 -2.60 25.88 5.13
C PHE A 116 -2.62 26.74 3.84
N ILE A 117 -2.70 28.06 3.95
CA ILE A 117 -2.56 28.97 2.81
C ILE A 117 -1.17 28.82 2.18
N GLY A 118 -0.11 28.81 3.00
CA GLY A 118 1.26 28.60 2.53
C GLY A 118 1.47 27.24 1.86
N VAL A 119 0.97 26.16 2.46
CA VAL A 119 1.06 24.80 1.90
C VAL A 119 0.31 24.70 0.56
N ARG A 120 -0.90 25.29 0.44
CA ARG A 120 -1.67 25.28 -0.82
C ARG A 120 -1.01 26.06 -1.97
N ALA A 121 -0.13 27.02 -1.67
CA ALA A 121 0.59 27.76 -2.69
C ALA A 121 1.83 27.00 -3.23
N ALA A 122 2.33 26.02 -2.46
CA ALA A 122 3.54 25.28 -2.78
C ALA A 122 3.29 23.97 -3.55
N VAL A 123 2.04 23.49 -3.59
CA VAL A 123 1.60 22.23 -4.22
C VAL A 123 0.64 22.55 -5.35
#